data_AF-A0A1H4FK38-F1
#
_entry.id   AF-A0A1H4FK38-F1
#
_cell.length_a   1.000
_cell.length_b   1.000
_cell.length_c   1.000
_cell.angle_alpha   90.00
_cell.angle_beta   90.00
_cell.angle_gamma   90.00
#
_symmetry.space_group_name_H-M   'P 1'
#
loop_
_entity.id
_entity.type
_entity.pdbx_description
1 polymer ?
#
loop_
_entity_poly.entity_id
_entity_poly.type
_entity_poly.pdbx_seq_one_letter_code
_entity_poly.pdbx_strand_id
1 'polypeptide(L)'
;MNTYEAYLKHEAGNIITIEECMKIYSALVESISSCTVEDKLDFWNEFINRAARYAYIRNQWETMSIEEKTSADDGRSKAHNVVIISLNTLARIVEGDGGDASWRAQLGNERKRIGDFACFVSYITGISNR
;
A
#
# COMPACT_ATOMS: atom_id res chain seq x y z
N MET A 1 -6.85 -17.21 -12.29
CA MET A 1 -6.69 -16.20 -13.38
C MET A 1 -7.58 -15.02 -13.07
N ASN A 2 -6.99 -13.87 -12.76
CA ASN A 2 -7.70 -12.68 -12.29
C ASN A 2 -7.58 -11.56 -13.34
N THR A 3 -8.67 -10.83 -13.63
CA THR A 3 -8.66 -9.62 -14.47
C THR A 3 -9.08 -8.41 -13.64
N TYR A 4 -8.80 -7.21 -14.13
CA TYR A 4 -9.22 -5.98 -13.46
C TYR A 4 -10.75 -5.84 -13.41
N GLU A 5 -11.44 -6.23 -14.47
CA GLU A 5 -12.92 -6.23 -14.54
C GLU A 5 -13.55 -7.19 -13.53
N ALA A 6 -12.91 -8.34 -13.28
CA ALA A 6 -13.33 -9.27 -12.25
C ALA A 6 -13.10 -8.70 -10.85
N TYR A 7 -11.96 -8.04 -10.63
CA TYR A 7 -11.65 -7.35 -9.37
C TYR A 7 -12.67 -6.25 -9.05
N LEU A 8 -13.09 -5.45 -10.04
CA LEU A 8 -14.09 -4.39 -9.83
C LEU A 8 -15.47 -4.92 -9.39
N LYS A 9 -15.74 -6.20 -9.61
CA LYS A 9 -17.00 -6.88 -9.23
C LYS A 9 -16.85 -7.76 -7.99
N HIS A 10 -15.72 -7.69 -7.30
CA HIS A 10 -15.40 -8.63 -6.23
C HIS A 10 -16.30 -8.43 -4.99
N GLU A 11 -16.91 -9.51 -4.50
CA GLU A 11 -17.95 -9.50 -3.46
C GLU A 11 -17.48 -8.96 -2.09
N ALA A 12 -16.17 -9.00 -1.84
CA ALA A 12 -15.57 -8.45 -0.62
C ALA A 12 -15.78 -6.94 -0.41
N GLY A 13 -16.19 -6.20 -1.45
CA GLY A 13 -16.40 -4.75 -1.39
C GLY A 13 -15.13 -3.94 -1.15
N ASN A 14 -15.30 -2.63 -0.90
CA ASN A 14 -14.21 -1.68 -0.59
C ASN A 14 -13.09 -1.61 -1.66
N ILE A 15 -13.48 -1.87 -2.91
CA ILE A 15 -12.61 -1.81 -4.09
C ILE A 15 -11.99 -0.43 -4.21
N ILE A 16 -10.69 -0.37 -4.50
CA ILE A 16 -10.00 0.83 -4.97
C ILE A 16 -9.67 0.70 -6.45
N THR A 17 -10.07 1.68 -7.25
CA THR A 17 -9.74 1.70 -8.67
C THR A 17 -8.28 2.12 -8.90
N ILE A 18 -7.73 1.82 -10.08
CA ILE A 18 -6.40 2.28 -10.47
C ILE A 18 -6.35 3.82 -10.48
N GLU A 19 -7.42 4.49 -10.90
CA GLU A 19 -7.53 5.95 -10.89
C GLU A 19 -7.50 6.54 -9.47
N GLU A 20 -8.23 5.92 -8.53
CA GLU A 20 -8.15 6.29 -7.12
C GLU A 20 -6.75 6.07 -6.54
N CYS A 21 -6.13 4.92 -6.86
CA CYS A 21 -4.76 4.61 -6.49
C CYS A 21 -3.77 5.65 -7.03
N MET A 22 -3.86 6.02 -8.31
CA MET A 22 -3.02 7.05 -8.93
C MET A 22 -3.18 8.39 -8.21
N LYS A 23 -4.42 8.83 -7.97
CA LYS A 23 -4.70 10.09 -7.28
C LYS A 23 -4.11 10.11 -5.87
N ILE A 24 -4.33 9.06 -5.09
CA ILE A 24 -3.82 8.95 -3.71
C ILE A 24 -2.30 8.89 -3.71
N TYR A 25 -1.69 8.11 -4.63
CA TYR A 25 -0.24 7.99 -4.73
C TYR A 25 0.42 9.32 -5.12
N SER A 26 -0.14 10.04 -6.10
CA SER A 26 0.36 11.37 -6.48
C SER A 26 0.33 12.36 -5.32
N ALA A 27 -0.79 12.42 -4.58
CA ALA A 27 -0.89 13.27 -3.39
C ALA A 27 0.13 12.87 -2.31
N LEU A 28 0.27 11.57 -2.04
CA LEU A 28 1.27 11.04 -1.09
C LEU A 28 2.70 11.41 -1.50
N VAL A 29 3.05 11.32 -2.80
CA VAL A 29 4.39 11.71 -3.31
C VAL A 29 4.60 13.22 -3.14
N GLU A 30 3.61 14.04 -3.47
CA GLU A 30 3.67 15.50 -3.35
C GLU A 30 3.87 15.93 -1.88
N SER A 31 3.10 15.35 -0.96
CA SER A 31 3.20 15.60 0.48
C SER A 31 4.59 15.27 1.01
N ILE A 32 5.16 14.12 0.64
CA ILE A 32 6.49 13.70 1.11
C ILE A 32 7.60 14.53 0.46
N SER A 33 7.46 14.89 -0.81
CA SER A 33 8.44 15.73 -1.52
C SER A 33 8.53 17.12 -0.90
N SER A 34 7.39 17.66 -0.47
CA SER A 34 7.28 19.00 0.15
C SER A 34 7.65 19.03 1.63
N CYS A 35 7.66 17.87 2.30
CA CYS A 35 7.98 17.77 3.72
C CYS A 35 9.46 18.13 3.99
N THR A 36 9.76 18.89 5.04
CA THR A 36 11.13 19.35 5.36
C THR A 36 11.91 18.44 6.32
N VAL A 37 11.24 17.41 6.87
CA VAL A 37 11.86 16.43 7.78
C VAL A 37 13.08 15.76 7.13
N GLU A 38 14.22 15.79 7.82
CA GLU A 38 15.51 15.30 7.33
C GLU A 38 15.44 13.82 6.89
N ASP A 39 14.87 12.97 7.73
CA ASP A 39 14.81 11.51 7.50
C ASP A 39 13.58 11.05 6.69
N LYS A 40 12.85 11.97 6.03
CA LYS A 40 11.61 11.62 5.28
C LYS A 40 11.84 10.53 4.23
N LEU A 41 13.03 10.47 3.64
CA LEU A 41 13.40 9.48 2.64
C LEU A 41 13.62 8.08 3.24
N ASP A 42 14.03 7.97 4.50
CA ASP A 42 14.17 6.68 5.17
C ASP A 42 12.78 6.07 5.44
N PHE A 43 11.84 6.87 5.93
CA PHE A 43 10.45 6.45 6.08
C PHE A 43 9.81 6.08 4.73
N TRP A 44 10.12 6.84 3.68
CA TRP A 44 9.68 6.55 2.32
C TRP A 44 10.21 5.20 1.82
N ASN A 45 11.52 4.99 1.90
CA ASN A 45 12.16 3.76 1.45
C ASN A 45 11.65 2.54 2.23
N GLU A 46 11.45 2.71 3.54
CA GLU A 46 10.87 1.68 4.37
C GLU A 46 9.43 1.33 3.93
N PHE A 47 8.59 2.33 3.64
CA PHE A 47 7.25 2.12 3.10
C PHE A 47 7.28 1.34 1.77
N ILE A 48 8.12 1.74 0.81
CA ILE A 48 8.24 1.07 -0.48
C ILE A 48 8.66 -0.40 -0.31
N ASN A 49 9.66 -0.67 0.54
CA ASN A 49 10.12 -2.03 0.82
C ASN A 49 9.02 -2.89 1.45
N ARG A 50 8.26 -2.33 2.40
CA ARG A 50 7.15 -3.03 3.08
C ARG A 50 6.01 -3.30 2.10
N ALA A 51 5.67 -2.36 1.23
CA ALA A 51 4.64 -2.53 0.20
C ALA A 51 5.03 -3.64 -0.80
N ALA A 52 6.27 -3.64 -1.28
CA ALA A 52 6.80 -4.68 -2.16
C ALA A 52 6.79 -6.07 -1.50
N ARG A 53 7.22 -6.16 -0.24
CA ARG A 53 7.18 -7.43 0.52
C ARG A 53 5.76 -7.95 0.70
N TYR A 54 4.82 -7.07 1.05
CA TYR A 54 3.41 -7.44 1.18
C TYR A 54 2.82 -7.90 -0.16
N ALA A 55 3.07 -7.18 -1.25
CA ALA A 55 2.61 -7.52 -2.59
C ALA A 55 3.15 -8.90 -3.03
N TYR A 56 4.43 -9.17 -2.76
CA TYR A 56 5.02 -10.50 -3.00
C TYR A 56 4.26 -11.61 -2.27
N ILE A 57 4.04 -11.48 -0.95
CA ILE A 57 3.31 -12.48 -0.15
C ILE A 57 1.88 -12.64 -0.65
N ARG A 58 1.20 -11.54 -1.01
CA ARG A 58 -0.18 -11.56 -1.48
C ARG A 58 -0.31 -12.25 -2.84
N ASN A 59 0.65 -12.06 -3.73
CA ASN A 59 0.66 -12.71 -5.04
C ASN A 59 0.90 -14.22 -4.93
N GLN A 60 1.76 -14.67 -4.01
CA GLN A 60 1.98 -16.10 -3.76
C GLN A 60 0.71 -16.85 -3.34
N TRP A 61 -0.28 -16.14 -2.79
CA TRP A 61 -1.56 -16.73 -2.37
C TRP A 61 -2.33 -17.40 -3.53
N GLU A 62 -2.12 -16.98 -4.77
CA GLU A 62 -2.76 -17.61 -5.94
C GLU A 62 -2.21 -19.02 -6.19
N THR A 63 -0.93 -19.27 -5.87
CA THR A 63 -0.23 -20.52 -6.17
C THR A 63 -0.02 -21.45 -4.97
N MET A 64 -0.30 -20.97 -3.75
CA MET A 64 -0.17 -21.74 -2.51
C MET A 64 -1.30 -22.77 -2.32
N SER A 65 -0.95 -23.93 -1.75
CA SER A 65 -1.89 -24.90 -1.19
C SER A 65 -2.64 -24.34 0.03
N ILE A 66 -3.64 -25.05 0.51
CA ILE A 66 -4.40 -24.64 1.70
C ILE A 66 -3.51 -24.66 2.96
N GLU A 67 -2.64 -25.67 3.07
CA GLU A 67 -1.69 -25.83 4.17
C GLU A 67 -0.63 -24.72 4.16
N GLU A 68 -0.14 -24.37 2.98
CA GLU A 68 0.81 -23.25 2.79
C GLU A 68 0.16 -21.92 3.14
N LYS A 69 -1.09 -21.69 2.73
CA LYS A 69 -1.87 -20.49 3.10
C LYS A 69 -2.03 -20.37 4.61
N THR A 70 -2.41 -21.47 5.27
CA THR A 70 -2.59 -21.49 6.74
C THR A 70 -1.29 -21.13 7.45
N SER A 71 -0.16 -21.67 6.96
CA SER A 71 1.17 -21.40 7.54
C SER A 71 1.65 -19.96 7.26
N ALA A 72 1.29 -19.39 6.11
CA ALA A 72 1.69 -18.05 5.69
C ALA A 72 0.77 -16.92 6.20
N ASP A 73 -0.42 -17.24 6.74
CA ASP A 73 -1.46 -16.25 7.04
C ASP A 73 -1.04 -15.23 8.12
N ASP A 74 -0.38 -15.70 9.18
CA ASP A 74 0.18 -14.84 10.22
C ASP A 74 1.24 -13.88 9.64
N GLY A 75 2.14 -14.41 8.79
CA GLY A 75 3.16 -13.63 8.09
C GLY A 75 2.55 -12.56 7.17
N ARG A 76 1.51 -12.91 6.41
CA ARG A 76 0.76 -11.97 5.57
C ARG A 76 0.12 -10.87 6.39
N SER A 77 -0.55 -11.24 7.49
CA SER A 77 -1.21 -10.29 8.39
C SER A 77 -0.23 -9.31 9.03
N LYS A 78 0.94 -9.81 9.47
CA LYS A 78 2.05 -8.99 9.99
C LYS A 78 2.61 -8.04 8.93
N ALA A 79 2.92 -8.55 7.74
CA ALA A 79 3.43 -7.72 6.64
C ALA A 79 2.45 -6.59 6.29
N HIS A 80 1.16 -6.89 6.27
CA HIS A 80 0.12 -5.89 6.03
C HIS A 80 0.05 -4.83 7.14
N ASN A 81 0.07 -5.24 8.41
CA ASN A 81 0.07 -4.31 9.55
C ASN A 81 1.24 -3.34 9.47
N VAL A 82 2.41 -3.84 9.08
CA VAL A 82 3.63 -3.06 8.93
C VAL A 82 3.51 -2.03 7.79
N VAL A 83 2.83 -2.34 6.68
CA VAL A 83 2.48 -1.36 5.63
C VAL A 83 1.56 -0.26 6.17
N ILE A 84 0.50 -0.62 6.90
CA ILE A 84 -0.43 0.35 7.51
C ILE A 84 0.32 1.27 8.47
N ILE A 85 1.22 0.72 9.29
CA ILE A 85 2.07 1.51 10.20
C ILE A 85 2.92 2.50 9.41
N SER A 86 3.57 2.09 8.32
CA SER A 86 4.36 3.00 7.47
C SER A 86 3.53 4.13 6.89
N LEU A 87 2.33 3.84 6.36
CA LEU A 87 1.42 4.87 5.84
C LEU A 87 1.02 5.86 6.94
N ASN A 88 0.74 5.38 8.15
CA ASN A 88 0.42 6.25 9.28
C ASN A 88 1.63 7.09 9.72
N THR A 89 2.84 6.53 9.69
CA THR A 89 4.08 7.28 10.00
C THR A 89 4.32 8.38 8.97
N LEU A 90 4.20 8.07 7.67
CA LEU A 90 4.31 9.07 6.60
C LEU A 90 3.30 10.20 6.74
N ALA A 91 2.05 9.89 7.07
CA ALA A 91 1.04 10.91 7.33
C ALA A 91 1.42 11.81 8.51
N ARG A 92 1.86 11.21 9.63
CA ARG A 92 2.22 11.95 10.85
C ARG A 92 3.43 12.87 10.65
N ILE A 93 4.45 12.45 9.90
CA ILE A 93 5.61 13.33 9.65
C ILE A 93 5.22 14.52 8.77
N VAL A 94 4.32 14.30 7.78
CA VAL A 94 3.79 15.38 6.93
C VAL A 94 2.95 16.35 7.76
N GLU A 95 2.03 15.84 8.59
CA GLU A 95 1.20 16.66 9.47
C GLU A 95 2.02 17.45 10.49
N GLY A 96 3.05 16.82 11.08
CA GLY A 96 3.95 17.45 12.03
C GLY A 96 4.78 18.59 11.43
N ASP A 97 5.03 18.53 10.12
CA ASP A 97 5.69 19.58 9.32
C ASP A 97 4.69 20.61 8.74
N GLY A 98 3.38 20.47 9.03
CA GLY A 98 2.33 21.37 8.56
C GLY A 98 1.86 21.12 7.11
N GLY A 99 2.24 19.99 6.50
CA GLY A 99 1.82 19.60 5.16
C GLY A 99 0.45 18.92 5.10
N ASP A 100 -0.07 18.71 3.89
CA ASP A 100 -1.35 18.00 3.68
C ASP A 100 -1.14 16.48 3.71
N ALA A 101 -1.74 15.78 4.68
CA ALA A 101 -1.80 14.32 4.72
C ALA A 101 -3.21 13.76 4.46
N SER A 102 -4.11 14.55 3.86
CA SER A 102 -5.50 14.14 3.57
C SER A 102 -5.60 12.87 2.71
N TRP A 103 -4.57 12.56 1.92
CA TRP A 103 -4.45 11.30 1.17
C TRP A 103 -4.60 10.07 2.06
N ARG A 104 -4.17 10.15 3.33
CA ARG A 104 -4.29 9.03 4.27
C ARG A 104 -5.74 8.79 4.66
N ALA A 105 -6.52 9.85 4.87
CA ALA A 105 -7.95 9.75 5.13
C ALA A 105 -8.72 9.28 3.88
N GLN A 106 -8.35 9.76 2.69
CA GLN A 106 -8.92 9.33 1.41
C GLN A 106 -8.71 7.84 1.13
N LEU A 107 -7.59 7.27 1.57
CA LEU A 107 -7.33 5.83 1.48
C LEU A 107 -8.28 5.00 2.36
N GLY A 108 -8.77 5.57 3.46
CA GLY A 108 -9.68 4.90 4.41
C GLY A 108 -8.98 3.95 5.38
N ASN A 109 -9.77 3.20 6.16
CA ASN A 109 -9.28 2.24 7.15
C ASN A 109 -9.54 0.77 6.78
N GLU A 110 -10.15 0.56 5.61
CA GLU A 110 -10.47 -0.77 5.10
C GLU A 110 -9.20 -1.51 4.74
N ARG A 111 -8.87 -2.52 5.53
CA ARG A 111 -7.64 -3.32 5.39
C ARG A 111 -7.46 -3.82 3.95
N LYS A 112 -8.49 -4.42 3.35
CA LYS A 112 -8.40 -4.94 1.98
C LYS A 112 -8.03 -3.84 0.97
N ARG A 113 -8.68 -2.68 1.07
CA ARG A 113 -8.42 -1.48 0.26
C ARG A 113 -6.96 -0.99 0.40
N ILE A 114 -6.46 -0.91 1.63
CA ILE A 114 -5.06 -0.52 1.89
C ILE A 114 -4.09 -1.55 1.28
N GLY A 115 -4.41 -2.84 1.40
CA GLY A 115 -3.63 -3.90 0.76
C GLY A 115 -3.63 -3.78 -0.77
N ASP A 116 -4.76 -3.42 -1.38
CA ASP A 116 -4.87 -3.23 -2.83
C ASP A 116 -4.00 -2.05 -3.29
N PHE A 117 -4.04 -0.95 -2.53
CA PHE A 117 -3.14 0.19 -2.72
C PHE A 117 -1.66 -0.19 -2.58
N ALA A 118 -1.30 -1.04 -1.60
CA ALA A 118 0.08 -1.51 -1.44
C ALA A 118 0.57 -2.33 -2.65
N CYS A 119 -0.29 -3.15 -3.25
CA CYS A 119 0.02 -3.85 -4.49
C CYS A 119 0.21 -2.87 -5.66
N PHE A 120 -0.63 -1.83 -5.75
CA PHE A 120 -0.47 -0.76 -6.74
C PHE A 120 0.86 -0.01 -6.58
N VAL A 121 1.24 0.32 -5.34
CA VAL A 121 2.55 0.96 -5.05
C VAL A 121 3.70 0.07 -5.51
N SER A 122 3.65 -1.24 -5.20
CA SER A 122 4.67 -2.17 -5.69
C SER A 122 4.71 -2.25 -7.21
N TYR A 123 3.56 -2.17 -7.90
CA TYR A 123 3.47 -2.14 -9.36
C TYR A 123 4.14 -0.89 -9.94
N ILE A 124 3.78 0.31 -9.47
CA ILE A 124 4.33 1.56 -10.00
C ILE A 124 5.85 1.67 -9.75
N THR A 125 6.32 1.24 -8.58
CA THR A 125 7.76 1.17 -8.28
C THR A 125 8.48 0.18 -9.19
N GLY A 126 7.90 -1.00 -9.43
CA GLY A 126 8.49 -2.02 -10.30
C GLY A 126 8.68 -1.54 -11.74
N ILE A 127 7.65 -0.92 -12.33
CA ILE A 127 7.73 -0.44 -13.72
C ILE A 127 8.57 0.82 -13.89
N SER A 128 8.73 1.62 -12.82
CA SER A 128 9.54 2.84 -12.85
C SER A 128 11.04 2.55 -12.82
N ASN A 129 11.46 1.40 -12.26
CA ASN A 129 12.87 0.98 -12.18
C ASN A 129 13.33 0.16 -13.41
N ARG A 130 12.89 0.57 -14.59
CA ARG A 130 13.24 -0.06 -15.88
C ARG A 130 14.61 0.38 -16.40
#